data_AF-A0A1V6NHZ8-F1
#
_entry.id   AF-A0A1V6NHZ8-F1
#
_cell.length_a   1.000
_cell.length_b   1.000
_cell.length_c   1.000
_cell.angle_alpha   90.00
_cell.angle_beta   90.00
_cell.angle_gamma   90.00
#
_symmetry.space_group_name_H-M   'P 1'
#
loop_
_entity.id
_entity.type
_entity.pdbx_description
1 polymer ?
#
loop_
_entity_poly.entity_id
_entity_poly.type
_entity_poly.pdbx_seq_one_letter_code
_entity_poly.pdbx_strand_id
1 'polypeptide(L)'
;MVFIKATLASAFVSLLACASAVEVPKTDYDVIVVGGGPAGLSALSGVSRVRRTALLIDSQEYRNAPTREMHDVIGNDGTPPATFRGLARQQIEKYPTAHFSNETVESIVPLGQGEFSAFTVTDSKGKNYTARKIVLGTGVRDVLPATPGLREGWGHGIFWCPWCDGYEHRDQPFGMIGDITDMLSNVLETHTLYSDIIAFVNGSQTADGEAKATAKVEDWKEQLAAWNTTIDNRTISSIERLEDGGDNRGENGDQQFDKFRLHFTTGEPVDRNAIIINVPTVQTSTLPAKMNLTIVNDKINVTSGMRASETGVFAVGDANSDGSTNVPHAMFSGKKAAVYLHVELSREESKSKVSKRTGLSHRELEKEAIRAIGPNLDDAWKKAQK
;
A
#
# COMPACT_ATOMS: atom_id res chain seq x y z
N MET A 1 48.79 -36.67 19.91
CA MET A 1 48.82 -35.19 20.04
C MET A 1 48.90 -34.43 18.71
N VAL A 2 49.31 -35.03 17.59
CA VAL A 2 49.36 -34.37 16.27
C VAL A 2 47.96 -34.11 15.67
N PHE A 3 47.00 -35.03 15.87
CA PHE A 3 45.61 -34.88 15.41
C PHE A 3 44.84 -33.72 16.08
N ILE A 4 45.10 -33.43 17.36
CA ILE A 4 44.44 -32.33 18.08
C ILE A 4 44.94 -30.96 17.57
N LYS A 5 46.20 -30.88 17.12
CA LYS A 5 46.86 -29.63 16.69
C LYS A 5 46.44 -29.17 15.29
N ALA A 6 46.24 -30.08 14.34
CA ALA A 6 45.68 -29.74 13.02
C ALA A 6 44.23 -29.22 13.14
N THR A 7 43.47 -29.78 14.08
CA THR A 7 42.07 -29.42 14.32
C THR A 7 41.94 -28.03 14.94
N LEU A 8 42.82 -27.65 15.88
CA LEU A 8 42.82 -26.32 16.51
C LEU A 8 43.26 -25.19 15.56
N ALA A 9 44.29 -25.43 14.72
CA ALA A 9 44.70 -24.46 13.70
C ALA A 9 43.65 -24.31 12.60
N SER A 10 43.04 -25.41 12.14
CA SER A 10 41.97 -25.40 11.14
C SER A 10 40.67 -24.75 11.68
N ALA A 11 40.37 -24.92 12.98
CA ALA A 11 39.26 -24.24 13.65
C ALA A 11 39.49 -22.72 13.77
N PHE A 12 40.70 -22.28 14.14
CA PHE A 12 41.05 -20.85 14.19
C PHE A 12 41.02 -20.18 12.80
N VAL A 13 41.49 -20.90 11.77
CA VAL A 13 41.48 -20.46 10.36
C VAL A 13 40.05 -20.35 9.80
N SER A 14 39.15 -21.27 10.17
CA SER A 14 37.71 -21.14 9.86
C SER A 14 37.05 -19.95 10.57
N LEU A 15 37.43 -19.67 11.82
CA LEU A 15 36.88 -18.55 12.59
C LEU A 15 37.25 -17.17 12.02
N LEU A 16 38.49 -16.99 11.53
CA LEU A 16 38.96 -15.74 10.93
C LEU A 16 38.41 -15.50 9.51
N ALA A 17 38.30 -16.55 8.68
CA ALA A 17 37.66 -16.45 7.36
C ALA A 17 36.14 -16.19 7.45
N CYS A 18 35.46 -16.73 8.47
CA CYS A 18 34.05 -16.44 8.75
C CYS A 18 33.81 -15.01 9.24
N ALA A 19 34.80 -14.36 9.88
CA ALA A 19 34.63 -13.02 10.44
C ALA A 19 34.58 -11.89 9.37
N SER A 20 34.89 -12.19 8.10
CA SER A 20 34.99 -11.20 7.02
C SER A 20 34.04 -11.45 5.83
N ALA A 21 33.27 -12.55 5.84
CA ALA A 21 32.33 -12.85 4.78
C ALA A 21 30.99 -12.14 5.01
N VAL A 22 30.61 -11.23 4.11
CA VAL A 22 29.26 -10.65 4.08
C VAL A 22 28.25 -11.78 3.93
N GLU A 23 27.40 -12.00 4.94
CA GLU A 23 26.41 -13.08 4.94
C GLU A 23 24.98 -12.55 4.79
N VAL A 24 24.18 -13.23 3.97
CA VAL A 24 22.74 -12.97 3.86
C VAL A 24 22.05 -13.47 5.14
N PRO A 25 21.25 -12.63 5.82
CA PRO A 25 20.49 -13.04 7.00
C PRO A 25 19.59 -14.25 6.69
N LYS A 26 19.68 -15.28 7.53
CA LYS A 26 18.74 -16.41 7.49
C LYS A 26 17.43 -15.97 8.13
N THR A 27 16.34 -16.08 7.38
CA THR A 27 15.00 -15.63 7.77
C THR A 27 13.97 -16.65 7.27
N ASP A 28 12.76 -16.60 7.83
CA ASP A 28 11.66 -17.51 7.44
C ASP A 28 11.20 -17.24 6.00
N TYR A 29 11.24 -15.97 5.59
CA TYR A 29 10.81 -15.50 4.26
C TYR A 29 11.83 -14.55 3.64
N ASP A 30 11.96 -14.57 2.31
CA ASP A 30 12.66 -13.49 1.62
C ASP A 30 11.89 -12.17 1.75
N VAL A 31 10.55 -12.24 1.70
CA VAL A 31 9.67 -11.08 1.65
C VAL A 31 8.43 -11.30 2.52
N ILE A 32 8.09 -10.34 3.37
CA ILE A 32 6.75 -10.25 3.96
C ILE A 32 6.00 -9.08 3.33
N VAL A 33 4.80 -9.36 2.83
CA VAL A 33 3.85 -8.38 2.29
C VAL A 33 2.76 -8.15 3.33
N VAL A 34 2.51 -6.90 3.69
CA VAL A 34 1.50 -6.50 4.67
C VAL A 34 0.34 -5.82 3.94
N GLY A 35 -0.81 -6.51 3.87
CA GLY A 35 -2.03 -6.07 3.20
C GLY A 35 -2.40 -6.93 1.99
N GLY A 36 -3.62 -7.47 1.97
CA GLY A 36 -4.14 -8.32 0.90
C GLY A 36 -5.03 -7.62 -0.13
N GLY A 37 -4.89 -6.30 -0.26
CA GLY A 37 -5.47 -5.54 -1.37
C GLY A 37 -4.75 -5.78 -2.71
N PRO A 38 -5.23 -5.17 -3.81
CA PRO A 38 -4.65 -5.37 -5.14
C PRO A 38 -3.14 -5.12 -5.23
N ALA A 39 -2.61 -4.14 -4.49
CA ALA A 39 -1.18 -3.85 -4.46
C ALA A 39 -0.36 -4.98 -3.81
N GLY A 40 -0.77 -5.46 -2.65
CA GLY A 40 -0.09 -6.55 -1.95
C GLY A 40 -0.18 -7.87 -2.71
N LEU A 41 -1.35 -8.19 -3.28
CA LEU A 41 -1.53 -9.37 -4.12
C LEU A 41 -0.65 -9.32 -5.38
N SER A 42 -0.53 -8.17 -6.03
CA SER A 42 0.38 -7.97 -7.17
C SER A 42 1.84 -8.14 -6.76
N ALA A 43 2.23 -7.60 -5.60
CA ALA A 43 3.58 -7.75 -5.07
C ALA A 43 3.91 -9.23 -4.77
N LEU A 44 3.03 -9.92 -4.05
CA LEU A 44 3.17 -11.35 -3.74
C LEU A 44 3.28 -12.18 -5.02
N SER A 45 2.35 -12.00 -5.96
CA SER A 45 2.39 -12.67 -7.27
C SER A 45 3.73 -12.44 -7.99
N GLY A 46 4.22 -11.20 -7.98
CA GLY A 46 5.48 -10.82 -8.60
C GLY A 46 6.68 -11.56 -8.02
N VAL A 47 6.81 -11.63 -6.70
CA VAL A 47 7.95 -12.27 -6.02
C VAL A 47 7.85 -13.80 -6.05
N SER A 48 6.64 -14.36 -5.98
CA SER A 48 6.41 -15.81 -6.05
C SER A 48 6.73 -16.38 -7.44
N ARG A 49 6.44 -15.63 -8.52
CA ARG A 49 6.80 -16.05 -9.89
C ARG A 49 8.30 -16.18 -10.12
N VAL A 50 9.10 -15.43 -9.38
CA VAL A 50 10.57 -15.53 -9.39
C VAL A 50 11.11 -16.36 -8.21
N ARG A 51 10.23 -17.19 -7.62
CA ARG A 51 10.53 -18.19 -6.60
C ARG A 51 11.17 -17.64 -5.31
N ARG A 52 10.82 -16.40 -4.95
CA ARG A 52 11.08 -15.90 -3.59
C ARG A 52 10.08 -16.52 -2.63
N THR A 53 10.54 -16.93 -1.45
CA THR A 53 9.67 -17.42 -0.37
C THR A 53 9.04 -16.21 0.29
N ALA A 54 7.71 -16.09 0.23
CA ALA A 54 7.01 -14.88 0.64
C ALA A 54 5.74 -15.19 1.42
N LEU A 55 5.46 -14.37 2.43
CA LEU A 55 4.24 -14.41 3.23
C LEU A 55 3.47 -13.11 3.06
N LEU A 56 2.19 -13.21 2.72
CA LEU A 56 1.25 -12.10 2.78
C LEU A 56 0.40 -12.20 4.05
N ILE A 57 0.43 -11.15 4.86
CA ILE A 57 -0.37 -11.02 6.08
C ILE A 57 -1.47 -9.99 5.81
N ASP A 58 -2.73 -10.41 5.92
CA ASP A 58 -3.92 -9.61 5.56
C ASP A 58 -4.92 -9.48 6.72
N SER A 59 -5.24 -8.26 7.14
CA SER A 59 -6.27 -7.98 8.13
C SER A 59 -7.69 -8.20 7.59
N GLN A 60 -7.84 -8.32 6.27
CA GLN A 60 -9.12 -8.41 5.56
C GLN A 60 -10.00 -7.15 5.65
N GLU A 61 -9.39 -6.02 5.96
CA GLU A 61 -10.02 -4.69 5.88
C GLU A 61 -9.60 -4.01 4.58
N TYR A 62 -10.57 -3.68 3.72
CA TYR A 62 -10.32 -3.16 2.39
C TYR A 62 -11.04 -1.83 2.17
N ARG A 63 -10.36 -0.84 1.57
CA ARG A 63 -10.92 0.51 1.32
C ARG A 63 -12.21 0.46 0.50
N ASN A 64 -12.27 -0.39 -0.51
CA ASN A 64 -13.45 -0.60 -1.36
C ASN A 64 -14.33 -1.78 -0.90
N ALA A 65 -14.23 -2.23 0.36
CA ALA A 65 -15.18 -3.22 0.88
C ALA A 65 -16.65 -2.78 0.82
N PRO A 66 -17.00 -1.49 0.99
CA PRO A 66 -18.39 -1.05 0.88
C PRO A 66 -18.94 -1.01 -0.56
N THR A 67 -18.12 -1.09 -1.60
CA THR A 67 -18.63 -0.94 -2.98
C THR A 67 -19.25 -2.25 -3.48
N ARG A 68 -20.35 -2.13 -4.23
CA ARG A 68 -21.04 -3.30 -4.83
C ARG A 68 -20.13 -3.98 -5.85
N GLU A 69 -19.55 -3.16 -6.71
CA GLU A 69 -18.76 -3.56 -7.88
C GLU A 69 -17.48 -2.71 -7.94
N MET A 70 -16.51 -3.15 -8.73
CA MET A 70 -15.35 -2.36 -9.12
C MET A 70 -15.36 -2.21 -10.64
N HIS A 71 -15.09 -1.01 -11.11
CA HIS A 71 -15.00 -0.66 -12.53
C HIS A 71 -13.60 -0.19 -12.89
N ASP A 72 -13.35 0.00 -14.19
CA ASP A 72 -12.07 0.44 -14.75
C ASP A 72 -10.90 -0.51 -14.38
N VAL A 73 -11.20 -1.81 -14.31
CA VAL A 73 -10.20 -2.87 -14.15
C VAL A 73 -10.37 -3.86 -15.27
N ILE A 74 -9.54 -3.73 -16.31
CA ILE A 74 -9.60 -4.55 -17.52
C ILE A 74 -9.68 -6.05 -17.17
N GLY A 75 -10.76 -6.69 -17.62
CA GLY A 75 -11.07 -8.10 -17.37
C GLY A 75 -11.79 -8.41 -16.05
N ASN A 76 -12.07 -7.40 -15.21
CA ASN A 76 -12.84 -7.49 -13.96
C ASN A 76 -13.78 -6.29 -13.78
N ASP A 77 -14.19 -5.65 -14.89
CA ASP A 77 -15.14 -4.55 -14.86
C ASP A 77 -16.51 -5.06 -14.40
N GLY A 78 -17.17 -4.35 -13.47
CA GLY A 78 -18.42 -4.77 -12.84
C GLY A 78 -18.28 -5.94 -11.85
N THR A 79 -17.06 -6.27 -11.40
CA THR A 79 -16.85 -7.42 -10.51
C THR A 79 -16.90 -6.99 -9.04
N PRO A 80 -17.52 -7.77 -8.12
CA PRO A 80 -17.40 -7.47 -6.69
C PRO A 80 -15.93 -7.50 -6.23
N PRO A 81 -15.44 -6.49 -5.48
CA PRO A 81 -14.03 -6.41 -5.08
C PRO A 81 -13.50 -7.66 -4.36
N ALA A 82 -14.35 -8.31 -3.57
CA ALA A 82 -14.02 -9.55 -2.88
C ALA A 82 -13.78 -10.73 -3.85
N THR A 83 -14.56 -10.82 -4.93
CA THR A 83 -14.40 -11.84 -5.98
C THR A 83 -13.05 -11.67 -6.68
N PHE A 84 -12.69 -10.43 -7.04
CA PHE A 84 -11.37 -10.13 -7.61
C PHE A 84 -10.23 -10.60 -6.70
N ARG A 85 -10.27 -10.23 -5.41
CA ARG A 85 -9.24 -10.62 -4.42
C ARG A 85 -9.17 -12.14 -4.24
N GLY A 86 -10.32 -12.81 -4.16
CA GLY A 86 -10.42 -14.26 -4.03
C GLY A 86 -9.79 -15.00 -5.22
N LEU A 87 -10.13 -14.56 -6.45
CA LEU A 87 -9.54 -15.12 -7.67
C LEU A 87 -8.03 -14.90 -7.72
N ALA A 88 -7.55 -13.71 -7.36
CA ALA A 88 -6.13 -13.41 -7.32
C ALA A 88 -5.38 -14.31 -6.31
N ARG A 89 -5.94 -14.53 -5.11
CA ARG A 89 -5.39 -15.47 -4.12
C ARG A 89 -5.30 -16.89 -4.68
N GLN A 90 -6.39 -17.40 -5.26
CA GLN A 90 -6.41 -18.74 -5.88
C GLN A 90 -5.35 -18.89 -6.98
N GLN A 91 -5.10 -17.85 -7.77
CA GLN A 91 -4.07 -17.87 -8.81
C GLN A 91 -2.66 -17.88 -8.22
N ILE A 92 -2.43 -17.14 -7.13
CA ILE A 92 -1.14 -17.05 -6.46
C ILE A 92 -0.80 -18.32 -5.66
N GLU A 93 -1.79 -18.98 -5.07
CA GLU A 93 -1.64 -20.25 -4.33
C GLU A 93 -1.04 -21.38 -5.19
N LYS A 94 -1.09 -21.26 -6.52
CA LYS A 94 -0.41 -22.19 -7.44
C LYS A 94 1.11 -22.13 -7.33
N TYR A 95 1.68 -21.08 -6.74
CA TYR A 95 3.11 -20.95 -6.50
C TYR A 95 3.47 -21.49 -5.10
N PRO A 96 4.27 -22.57 -4.98
CA PRO A 96 4.58 -23.18 -3.69
C PRO A 96 5.36 -22.30 -2.70
N THR A 97 5.90 -21.17 -3.16
CA THR A 97 6.66 -20.21 -2.35
C THR A 97 5.79 -19.05 -1.86
N ALA A 98 4.50 -19.04 -2.16
CA ALA A 98 3.53 -18.07 -1.69
C ALA A 98 2.79 -18.60 -0.47
N HIS A 99 2.77 -17.82 0.61
CA HIS A 99 2.06 -18.15 1.84
C HIS A 99 1.12 -17.01 2.22
N PHE A 100 0.02 -17.36 2.88
CA PHE A 100 -0.99 -16.41 3.33
C PHE A 100 -1.24 -16.58 4.83
N SER A 101 -1.49 -15.46 5.51
CA SER A 101 -1.97 -15.40 6.89
C SER A 101 -3.05 -14.34 7.00
N ASN A 102 -4.19 -14.68 7.59
CA ASN A 102 -5.29 -13.74 7.82
C ASN A 102 -5.19 -13.19 9.24
N GLU A 103 -4.24 -12.28 9.46
CA GLU A 103 -3.95 -11.65 10.75
C GLU A 103 -3.60 -10.17 10.53
N THR A 104 -3.55 -9.39 11.61
CA THR A 104 -3.09 -8.00 11.56
C THR A 104 -1.63 -7.93 11.99
N VAL A 105 -0.80 -7.19 11.25
CA VAL A 105 0.59 -6.92 11.68
C VAL A 105 0.60 -5.76 12.67
N GLU A 106 1.17 -6.01 13.86
CA GLU A 106 1.21 -5.02 14.94
C GLU A 106 2.55 -4.31 15.06
N SER A 107 3.65 -4.98 14.72
CA SER A 107 4.98 -4.39 14.75
C SER A 107 5.92 -4.99 13.70
N ILE A 108 6.85 -4.15 13.24
CA ILE A 108 7.95 -4.52 12.36
C ILE A 108 9.20 -3.84 12.90
N VAL A 109 10.20 -4.62 13.27
CA VAL A 109 11.43 -4.14 13.90
C VAL A 109 12.64 -4.65 13.12
N PRO A 110 13.63 -3.80 12.80
CA PRO A 110 14.88 -4.26 12.21
C PRO A 110 15.55 -5.35 13.06
N LEU A 111 16.09 -6.37 12.40
CA LEU A 111 16.73 -7.52 13.00
C LEU A 111 18.23 -7.55 12.64
N GLY A 112 19.08 -7.44 13.67
CA GLY A 112 20.53 -7.49 13.52
C GLY A 112 21.17 -6.16 13.07
N GLN A 113 22.51 -6.15 12.99
CA GLN A 113 23.32 -5.00 12.56
C GLN A 113 24.24 -5.35 11.37
N GLY A 114 23.81 -6.31 10.54
CA GLY A 114 24.57 -6.71 9.35
C GLY A 114 24.46 -5.71 8.20
N GLU A 115 25.21 -5.94 7.11
CA GLU A 115 25.16 -5.09 5.90
C GLU A 115 23.78 -5.11 5.22
N PHE A 116 23.05 -6.23 5.36
CA PHE A 116 21.75 -6.42 4.70
C PHE A 116 20.59 -6.34 5.68
N SER A 117 19.47 -5.80 5.18
CA SER A 117 18.24 -5.67 5.95
C SER A 117 17.66 -7.03 6.34
N ALA A 118 17.18 -7.11 7.58
CA ALA A 118 16.27 -8.14 8.04
C ALA A 118 15.33 -7.54 9.07
N PHE A 119 14.17 -8.17 9.26
CA PHE A 119 13.11 -7.68 10.12
C PHE A 119 12.46 -8.82 10.87
N THR A 120 12.03 -8.53 12.09
CA THR A 120 11.03 -9.32 12.81
C THR A 120 9.68 -8.65 12.62
N VAL A 121 8.67 -9.44 12.22
CA VAL A 121 7.28 -9.03 12.06
C VAL A 121 6.44 -9.78 13.08
N THR A 122 5.67 -9.05 13.88
CA THR A 122 4.78 -9.63 14.90
C THR A 122 3.32 -9.40 14.48
N ASP A 123 2.54 -10.48 14.42
CA ASP A 123 1.10 -10.42 14.19
C ASP A 123 0.28 -10.22 15.48
N SER A 124 -1.02 -9.98 15.32
CA SER A 124 -1.98 -9.77 16.40
C SER A 124 -2.18 -10.95 17.34
N LYS A 125 -1.63 -12.12 17.01
CA LYS A 125 -1.62 -13.30 17.89
C LYS A 125 -0.29 -13.44 18.64
N GLY A 126 0.62 -12.47 18.49
CA GLY A 126 1.95 -12.50 19.07
C GLY A 126 2.91 -13.46 18.37
N LYS A 127 2.56 -13.97 17.18
CA LYS A 127 3.46 -14.83 16.41
C LYS A 127 4.46 -13.98 15.66
N ASN A 128 5.72 -14.40 15.74
CA ASN A 128 6.83 -13.74 15.08
C ASN A 128 7.20 -14.46 13.78
N TYR A 129 7.50 -13.66 12.77
CA TYR A 129 8.06 -14.07 11.50
C TYR A 129 9.31 -13.24 11.24
N THR A 130 10.24 -13.76 10.45
CA THR A 130 11.41 -13.00 10.00
C THR A 130 11.45 -12.88 8.49
N ALA A 131 11.87 -11.71 7.99
CA ALA A 131 12.06 -11.51 6.55
C ALA A 131 13.18 -10.54 6.22
N ARG A 132 13.76 -10.67 5.02
CA ARG A 132 14.78 -9.74 4.51
C ARG A 132 14.21 -8.42 4.01
N LYS A 133 13.02 -8.46 3.42
CA LYS A 133 12.33 -7.29 2.84
C LYS A 133 10.87 -7.23 3.27
N ILE A 134 10.36 -6.01 3.39
CA ILE A 134 8.98 -5.73 3.76
C ILE A 134 8.30 -4.94 2.63
N VAL A 135 7.07 -5.30 2.29
CA VAL A 135 6.21 -4.51 1.40
C VAL A 135 4.96 -4.09 2.17
N LEU A 136 4.78 -2.78 2.39
CA LEU A 136 3.63 -2.18 3.04
C LEU A 136 2.57 -1.81 1.99
N GLY A 137 1.54 -2.64 1.88
CA GLY A 137 0.33 -2.42 1.08
C GLY A 137 -0.90 -2.18 1.96
N THR A 138 -0.74 -1.40 3.04
CA THR A 138 -1.75 -1.24 4.11
C THR A 138 -2.94 -0.36 3.75
N GLY A 139 -2.87 0.34 2.61
CA GLY A 139 -3.91 1.25 2.15
C GLY A 139 -4.14 2.47 3.05
N VAL A 140 -5.21 3.19 2.73
CA VAL A 140 -5.72 4.35 3.49
C VAL A 140 -7.19 4.14 3.82
N ARG A 141 -7.70 4.95 4.76
CA ARG A 141 -9.11 5.01 5.15
C ARG A 141 -9.65 6.41 4.89
N ASP A 142 -10.83 6.45 4.29
CA ASP A 142 -11.62 7.66 4.08
C ASP A 142 -12.22 8.17 5.41
N VAL A 143 -12.04 9.46 5.69
CA VAL A 143 -12.54 10.13 6.91
C VAL A 143 -13.87 10.79 6.59
N LEU A 144 -14.94 9.99 6.70
CA LEU A 144 -16.30 10.45 6.43
C LEU A 144 -16.79 11.45 7.50
N PRO A 145 -17.49 12.54 7.12
CA PRO A 145 -18.20 13.41 8.04
C PRO A 145 -19.21 12.63 8.90
N ALA A 146 -19.50 13.14 10.11
CA ALA A 146 -20.50 12.55 11.00
C ALA A 146 -21.96 12.87 10.62
N THR A 147 -22.20 13.32 9.38
CA THR A 147 -23.53 13.62 8.85
C THR A 147 -24.38 12.34 8.86
N PRO A 148 -25.52 12.31 9.57
CA PRO A 148 -26.39 11.13 9.60
C PRO A 148 -26.78 10.66 8.20
N GLY A 149 -26.65 9.35 7.94
CA GLY A 149 -27.00 8.72 6.66
C GLY A 149 -25.90 8.71 5.60
N LEU A 150 -24.84 9.51 5.76
CA LEU A 150 -23.74 9.56 4.78
C LEU A 150 -22.96 8.23 4.74
N ARG A 151 -22.73 7.60 5.89
CA ARG A 151 -21.98 6.35 5.98
C ARG A 151 -22.75 5.17 5.36
N GLU A 152 -24.06 5.18 5.52
CA GLU A 152 -25.01 4.22 4.95
C GLU A 152 -25.14 4.39 3.42
N GLY A 153 -24.84 5.60 2.92
CA GLY A 153 -24.70 5.96 1.52
C GLY A 153 -23.40 5.48 0.85
N TRP A 154 -22.33 5.38 1.63
CA TRP A 154 -20.96 5.29 1.13
C TRP A 154 -20.66 3.98 0.39
N GLY A 155 -20.20 4.11 -0.86
CA GLY A 155 -19.94 3.00 -1.79
C GLY A 155 -21.18 2.48 -2.51
N HIS A 156 -22.35 3.04 -2.21
CA HIS A 156 -23.67 2.62 -2.67
C HIS A 156 -24.45 3.84 -3.19
N GLY A 157 -23.91 4.58 -4.16
CA GLY A 157 -24.50 5.82 -4.69
C GLY A 157 -23.98 7.12 -4.05
N ILE A 158 -23.28 7.05 -2.91
CA ILE A 158 -22.40 8.13 -2.44
C ILE A 158 -20.94 7.66 -2.60
N PHE A 159 -20.15 8.39 -3.38
CA PHE A 159 -18.79 7.99 -3.75
C PHE A 159 -17.86 9.21 -3.87
N TRP A 160 -16.57 8.96 -4.11
CA TRP A 160 -15.58 10.02 -4.32
C TRP A 160 -14.94 9.98 -5.71
N CYS A 161 -15.03 8.85 -6.41
CA CYS A 161 -14.32 8.60 -7.66
C CYS A 161 -15.31 8.42 -8.81
N PRO A 162 -15.41 9.38 -9.75
CA PRO A 162 -16.36 9.27 -10.85
C PRO A 162 -15.96 8.21 -11.88
N TRP A 163 -14.68 7.86 -11.98
CA TRP A 163 -14.23 6.73 -12.81
C TRP A 163 -14.61 5.36 -12.22
N CYS A 164 -14.85 5.29 -10.91
CA CYS A 164 -15.11 4.05 -10.20
C CYS A 164 -16.60 3.72 -10.14
N ASP A 165 -17.45 4.74 -9.95
CA ASP A 165 -18.87 4.57 -9.67
C ASP A 165 -19.76 5.53 -10.51
N GLY A 166 -19.17 6.38 -11.37
CA GLY A 166 -19.94 7.43 -12.04
C GLY A 166 -20.80 6.93 -13.20
N TYR A 167 -20.35 5.93 -13.96
CA TYR A 167 -21.03 5.49 -15.18
C TYR A 167 -22.37 4.80 -14.88
N GLU A 168 -22.46 4.10 -13.76
CA GLU A 168 -23.64 3.35 -13.33
C GLU A 168 -24.79 4.31 -12.93
N HIS A 169 -24.46 5.56 -12.60
CA HIS A 169 -25.43 6.58 -12.19
C HIS A 169 -25.69 7.67 -13.24
N ARG A 170 -25.09 7.56 -14.43
CA ARG A 170 -25.22 8.54 -15.52
C ARG A 170 -26.66 8.90 -15.85
N ASP A 171 -26.85 10.12 -16.33
CA ASP A 171 -28.14 10.70 -16.75
C ASP A 171 -29.18 10.85 -15.62
N GLN A 172 -28.79 10.66 -14.36
CA GLN A 172 -29.65 10.84 -13.18
C GLN A 172 -29.35 12.16 -12.44
N PRO A 173 -30.29 12.69 -11.62
CA PRO A 173 -30.04 13.85 -10.77
C PRO A 173 -28.82 13.67 -9.85
N PHE A 174 -27.84 14.56 -9.99
CA PHE A 174 -26.53 14.43 -9.34
C PHE A 174 -26.29 15.52 -8.28
N GLY A 175 -25.71 15.10 -7.16
CA GLY A 175 -25.30 15.96 -6.06
C GLY A 175 -23.79 15.98 -5.91
N MET A 176 -23.22 17.15 -5.63
CA MET A 176 -21.82 17.30 -5.21
C MET A 176 -21.81 17.88 -3.81
N ILE A 177 -21.10 17.27 -2.87
CA ILE A 177 -20.90 17.82 -1.52
C ILE A 177 -19.44 18.22 -1.38
N GLY A 178 -19.17 19.47 -0.98
CA GLY A 178 -17.81 19.92 -0.73
C GLY A 178 -17.69 21.43 -0.56
N ASP A 179 -16.46 21.93 -0.53
CA ASP A 179 -16.20 23.37 -0.46
C ASP A 179 -16.42 24.02 -1.84
N ILE A 180 -16.92 25.26 -1.85
CA ILE A 180 -17.17 26.06 -3.07
C ILE A 180 -15.94 26.12 -3.99
N THR A 181 -14.73 26.09 -3.41
CA THR A 181 -13.47 26.17 -4.16
C THR A 181 -13.12 24.88 -4.90
N ASP A 182 -13.86 23.79 -4.71
CA ASP A 182 -13.62 22.49 -5.33
C ASP A 182 -14.72 22.10 -6.34
N MET A 183 -15.87 22.80 -6.33
CA MET A 183 -17.05 22.44 -7.12
C MET A 183 -16.79 22.45 -8.63
N LEU A 184 -16.03 23.43 -9.13
CA LEU A 184 -15.71 23.48 -10.56
C LEU A 184 -14.91 22.26 -11.01
N SER A 185 -13.90 21.84 -10.24
CA SER A 185 -13.12 20.64 -10.57
C SER A 185 -14.00 19.40 -10.61
N ASN A 186 -14.89 19.22 -9.63
CA ASN A 186 -15.84 18.10 -9.62
C ASN A 186 -16.77 18.11 -10.84
N VAL A 187 -17.27 19.29 -11.26
CA VAL A 187 -18.07 19.44 -12.49
C VAL A 187 -17.27 19.05 -13.72
N LEU A 188 -16.03 19.54 -13.85
CA LEU A 188 -15.19 19.22 -15.00
C LEU A 188 -14.84 17.72 -15.10
N GLU A 189 -14.83 17.01 -13.97
CA GLU A 189 -14.62 15.56 -13.95
C GLU A 189 -15.88 14.75 -14.33
N THR A 190 -17.08 15.33 -14.20
CA THR A 190 -18.34 14.57 -14.21
C THR A 190 -19.40 15.07 -15.19
N HIS A 191 -19.25 16.24 -15.80
CA HIS A 191 -20.26 16.86 -16.66
C HIS A 191 -20.60 16.05 -17.93
N THR A 192 -19.78 15.07 -18.30
CA THR A 192 -20.08 14.14 -19.42
C THR A 192 -21.02 13.00 -19.01
N LEU A 193 -21.21 12.78 -17.71
CA LEU A 193 -22.10 11.77 -17.14
C LEU A 193 -23.41 12.37 -16.64
N TYR A 194 -23.42 13.65 -16.25
CA TYR A 194 -24.55 14.29 -15.59
C TYR A 194 -24.86 15.68 -16.17
N SER A 195 -26.15 15.99 -16.29
CA SER A 195 -26.65 17.29 -16.78
C SER A 195 -27.58 18.04 -15.80
N ASP A 196 -28.08 17.35 -14.77
CA ASP A 196 -28.78 17.92 -13.62
C ASP A 196 -27.86 17.84 -12.40
N ILE A 197 -27.13 18.92 -12.11
CA ILE A 197 -26.12 18.97 -11.06
C ILE A 197 -26.48 20.03 -10.02
N ILE A 198 -26.50 19.63 -8.74
CA ILE A 198 -26.47 20.58 -7.62
C ILE A 198 -25.18 20.41 -6.82
N ALA A 199 -24.47 21.52 -6.64
CA ALA A 199 -23.34 21.68 -5.75
C ALA A 199 -23.82 22.14 -4.36
N PHE A 200 -23.87 21.22 -3.41
CA PHE A 200 -24.18 21.48 -2.00
C PHE A 200 -22.91 21.89 -1.25
N VAL A 201 -22.77 23.19 -1.03
CA VAL A 201 -21.52 23.78 -0.49
C VAL A 201 -21.54 24.08 1.00
N ASN A 202 -22.62 23.67 1.69
CA ASN A 202 -22.70 23.58 3.15
C ASN A 202 -22.26 24.86 3.90
N GLY A 203 -22.64 26.04 3.40
CA GLY A 203 -22.31 27.34 3.98
C GLY A 203 -20.96 27.93 3.53
N SER A 204 -20.19 27.25 2.68
CA SER A 204 -18.88 27.75 2.24
C SER A 204 -18.96 28.87 1.20
N GLN A 205 -20.11 29.09 0.54
CA GLN A 205 -20.30 30.24 -0.34
C GLN A 205 -20.48 31.51 0.51
N THR A 206 -19.34 32.04 0.93
CA THR A 206 -19.16 33.32 1.63
C THR A 206 -18.34 34.27 0.74
N ALA A 207 -18.26 35.55 1.07
CA ALA A 207 -17.39 36.48 0.34
C ALA A 207 -15.93 35.97 0.25
N ASP A 208 -15.40 35.43 1.35
CA ASP A 208 -14.06 34.84 1.40
C ASP A 208 -13.97 33.55 0.57
N GLY A 209 -14.99 32.70 0.62
CA GLY A 209 -15.07 31.46 -0.16
C GLY A 209 -15.08 31.75 -1.67
N GLU A 210 -15.89 32.71 -2.10
CA GLU A 210 -15.93 33.14 -3.50
C GLU A 210 -14.62 33.80 -3.94
N ALA A 211 -14.00 34.63 -3.10
CA ALA A 211 -12.69 35.21 -3.39
C ALA A 211 -11.60 34.14 -3.58
N LYS A 212 -11.61 33.07 -2.75
CA LYS A 212 -10.70 31.93 -2.92
C LYS A 212 -10.98 31.13 -4.19
N ALA A 213 -12.25 30.92 -4.54
CA ALA A 213 -12.63 30.24 -5.77
C ALA A 213 -12.16 31.04 -7.00
N THR A 214 -12.40 32.35 -7.02
CA THR A 214 -11.93 33.27 -8.07
C THR A 214 -10.41 33.31 -8.16
N ALA A 215 -9.68 33.20 -7.05
CA ALA A 215 -8.22 33.13 -7.07
C ALA A 215 -7.69 31.82 -7.69
N LYS A 216 -8.45 30.71 -7.65
CA LYS A 216 -8.10 29.46 -8.34
C LYS A 216 -8.46 29.55 -9.83
N VAL A 217 -9.68 29.98 -10.14
CA VAL A 217 -10.21 30.10 -11.50
C VAL A 217 -11.12 31.33 -11.55
N GLU A 218 -10.77 32.34 -12.35
CA GLU A 218 -11.45 33.65 -12.33
C GLU A 218 -12.93 33.55 -12.71
N ASP A 219 -13.25 32.78 -13.74
CA ASP A 219 -14.57 32.63 -14.38
C ASP A 219 -15.34 31.38 -13.90
N TRP A 220 -15.09 30.94 -12.66
CA TRP A 220 -15.65 29.70 -12.15
C TRP A 220 -17.19 29.67 -12.11
N LYS A 221 -17.84 30.83 -11.87
CA LYS A 221 -19.31 30.93 -11.82
C LYS A 221 -19.91 30.74 -13.21
N GLU A 222 -19.30 31.38 -14.20
CA GLU A 222 -19.68 31.29 -15.60
C GLU A 222 -19.53 29.85 -16.11
N GLN A 223 -18.45 29.18 -15.73
CA GLN A 223 -18.23 27.77 -16.08
C GLN A 223 -19.25 26.83 -15.41
N LEU A 224 -19.53 27.00 -14.11
CA LEU A 224 -20.58 26.21 -13.44
C LEU A 224 -21.94 26.43 -14.10
N ALA A 225 -22.29 27.67 -14.43
CA ALA A 225 -23.54 27.99 -15.12
C ALA A 225 -23.61 27.40 -16.53
N ALA A 226 -22.49 27.39 -17.27
CA ALA A 226 -22.40 26.79 -18.61
C ALA A 226 -22.69 25.28 -18.60
N TRP A 227 -22.38 24.60 -17.49
CA TRP A 227 -22.70 23.18 -17.26
C TRP A 227 -23.99 22.97 -16.47
N ASN A 228 -24.87 23.97 -16.42
CA ASN A 228 -26.18 23.90 -15.76
C ASN A 228 -26.10 23.47 -14.28
N THR A 229 -25.01 23.83 -13.60
CA THR A 229 -24.79 23.49 -12.19
C THR A 229 -25.38 24.56 -11.29
N THR A 230 -26.27 24.16 -10.38
CA THR A 230 -26.84 25.05 -9.36
C THR A 230 -26.06 24.93 -8.06
N ILE A 231 -25.81 26.06 -7.39
CA ILE A 231 -25.16 26.08 -6.06
C ILE A 231 -26.25 26.15 -4.98
N ASP A 232 -26.17 25.24 -4.01
CA ASP A 232 -26.99 25.25 -2.81
C ASP A 232 -26.09 25.44 -1.57
N ASN A 233 -26.17 26.63 -0.97
CA ASN A 233 -25.34 27.00 0.17
C ASN A 233 -25.93 26.59 1.53
N ARG A 234 -27.08 25.90 1.56
CA ARG A 234 -27.71 25.48 2.82
C ARG A 234 -26.88 24.41 3.51
N THR A 235 -26.97 24.38 4.84
CA THR A 235 -26.27 23.37 5.65
C THR A 235 -27.03 22.05 5.63
N ILE A 236 -26.37 20.96 5.20
CA ILE A 236 -26.96 19.61 5.23
C ILE A 236 -27.05 19.13 6.67
N SER A 237 -28.23 18.71 7.11
CA SER A 237 -28.48 18.18 8.46
C SER A 237 -28.46 16.65 8.49
N SER A 238 -28.93 16.00 7.42
CA SER A 238 -28.90 14.54 7.27
C SER A 238 -29.14 14.13 5.81
N ILE A 239 -28.83 12.87 5.49
CA ILE A 239 -29.11 12.25 4.20
C ILE A 239 -29.96 11.01 4.47
N GLU A 240 -31.13 10.90 3.85
CA GLU A 240 -32.00 9.74 3.99
C GLU A 240 -31.93 8.92 2.70
N ARG A 241 -31.65 7.62 2.80
CA ARG A 241 -31.73 6.71 1.64
C ARG A 241 -33.19 6.32 1.42
N LEU A 242 -33.71 6.62 0.23
CA LEU A 242 -35.06 6.28 -0.20
C LEU A 242 -35.09 5.02 -1.06
N GLU A 243 -34.08 4.81 -1.91
CA GLU A 243 -33.97 3.65 -2.80
C GLU A 243 -32.51 3.15 -2.85
N ASP A 244 -32.35 1.83 -3.06
CA ASP A 244 -31.06 1.16 -3.19
C ASP A 244 -30.88 0.67 -4.63
N GLY A 245 -29.87 1.20 -5.32
CA GLY A 245 -29.54 0.86 -6.70
C GLY A 245 -28.97 -0.55 -6.89
N GLY A 246 -28.72 -1.28 -5.79
CA GLY A 246 -28.45 -2.72 -5.83
C GLY A 246 -29.68 -3.54 -6.19
N ASP A 247 -30.85 -3.13 -5.69
CA ASP A 247 -32.14 -3.80 -5.92
C ASP A 247 -32.91 -3.18 -7.11
N ASN A 248 -32.62 -1.92 -7.44
CA ASN A 248 -33.24 -1.19 -8.53
C ASN A 248 -32.22 -0.87 -9.63
N ARG A 249 -32.21 -1.67 -10.71
CA ARG A 249 -31.26 -1.55 -11.81
C ARG A 249 -31.94 -1.39 -13.17
N GLY A 250 -31.20 -0.82 -14.13
CA GLY A 250 -31.61 -0.76 -15.53
C GLY A 250 -31.77 -2.14 -16.16
N GLU A 251 -32.45 -2.21 -17.30
CA GLU A 251 -32.74 -3.49 -17.99
C GLU A 251 -31.47 -4.30 -18.30
N ASN A 252 -30.35 -3.62 -18.59
CA ASN A 252 -29.07 -4.25 -18.90
C ASN A 252 -28.21 -4.51 -17.65
N GLY A 253 -28.67 -4.11 -16.46
CA GLY A 253 -27.97 -4.29 -15.18
C GLY A 253 -26.81 -3.34 -14.92
N ASP A 254 -26.48 -2.46 -15.86
CA ASP A 254 -25.36 -1.51 -15.81
C ASP A 254 -25.72 -0.19 -15.10
N GLN A 255 -26.98 0.23 -15.13
CA GLN A 255 -27.45 1.39 -14.37
C GLN A 255 -27.93 0.98 -12.98
N GLN A 256 -27.56 1.77 -11.98
CA GLN A 256 -27.98 1.64 -10.59
C GLN A 256 -28.83 2.86 -10.20
N PHE A 257 -30.06 2.63 -9.76
CA PHE A 257 -31.02 3.68 -9.38
C PHE A 257 -31.10 3.81 -7.86
N ASP A 258 -30.05 4.41 -7.28
CA ASP A 258 -30.09 4.88 -5.90
C ASP A 258 -30.95 6.15 -5.79
N LYS A 259 -31.49 6.42 -4.59
CA LYS A 259 -32.18 7.69 -4.31
C LYS A 259 -31.94 8.13 -2.89
N PHE A 260 -31.55 9.38 -2.73
CA PHE A 260 -31.23 10.03 -1.47
C PHE A 260 -32.04 11.31 -1.32
N ARG A 261 -32.53 11.56 -0.12
CA ARG A 261 -33.13 12.84 0.26
C ARG A 261 -32.18 13.58 1.19
N LEU A 262 -31.67 14.71 0.71
CA LEU A 262 -30.82 15.60 1.49
C LEU A 262 -31.73 16.54 2.29
N HIS A 263 -31.63 16.46 3.61
CA HIS A 263 -32.31 17.35 4.55
C HIS A 263 -31.37 18.49 4.94
N PHE A 264 -31.93 19.68 5.11
CA PHE A 264 -31.17 20.88 5.44
C PHE A 264 -31.58 21.42 6.82
N THR A 265 -30.79 22.34 7.36
CA THR A 265 -31.17 23.08 8.56
C THR A 265 -32.33 24.05 8.32
N THR A 266 -32.58 24.42 7.05
CA THR A 266 -33.65 25.31 6.61
C THR A 266 -34.22 24.92 5.25
N GLY A 267 -35.52 25.18 5.06
CA GLY A 267 -36.21 24.94 3.80
C GLY A 267 -36.51 23.46 3.51
N GLU A 268 -37.05 23.21 2.33
CA GLU A 268 -37.46 21.88 1.89
C GLU A 268 -36.25 20.99 1.50
N PRO A 269 -36.35 19.67 1.70
CA PRO A 269 -35.33 18.72 1.29
C PRO A 269 -35.24 18.59 -0.23
N VAL A 270 -34.12 18.03 -0.71
CA VAL A 270 -33.84 17.85 -2.14
C VAL A 270 -33.44 16.39 -2.40
N ASP A 271 -34.05 15.78 -3.40
CA ASP A 271 -33.73 14.39 -3.78
C ASP A 271 -32.59 14.35 -4.82
N ARG A 272 -31.65 13.42 -4.67
CA ARG A 272 -30.58 13.12 -5.64
C ARG A 272 -30.36 11.62 -5.77
N ASN A 273 -29.91 11.19 -6.93
CA ASN A 273 -29.73 9.76 -7.23
C ASN A 273 -28.30 9.31 -6.95
N ALA A 274 -27.33 10.17 -7.24
CA ALA A 274 -25.94 9.95 -6.92
C ALA A 274 -25.33 11.20 -6.28
N ILE A 275 -24.37 10.98 -5.39
CA ILE A 275 -23.68 12.04 -4.67
C ILE A 275 -22.17 11.80 -4.72
N ILE A 276 -21.41 12.77 -5.22
CA ILE A 276 -19.96 12.78 -5.09
C ILE A 276 -19.52 13.65 -3.90
N ILE A 277 -18.59 13.15 -3.09
CA ILE A 277 -17.99 13.88 -1.98
C ILE A 277 -16.50 13.57 -1.88
N ASN A 278 -15.68 14.62 -1.78
CA ASN A 278 -14.26 14.51 -1.49
C ASN A 278 -14.06 14.51 0.03
N VAL A 279 -13.38 13.49 0.54
CA VAL A 279 -13.11 13.33 1.98
C VAL A 279 -11.61 13.14 2.22
N PRO A 280 -11.06 13.66 3.34
CA PRO A 280 -9.68 13.40 3.70
C PRO A 280 -9.42 11.90 3.85
N THR A 281 -8.18 11.49 3.62
CA THR A 281 -7.74 10.11 3.85
C THR A 281 -6.63 10.08 4.89
N VAL A 282 -6.55 8.98 5.62
CA VAL A 282 -5.47 8.72 6.60
C VAL A 282 -4.92 7.32 6.40
N GLN A 283 -3.66 7.08 6.78
CA GLN A 283 -3.10 5.72 6.79
C GLN A 283 -3.98 4.78 7.62
N THR A 284 -4.32 3.61 7.06
CA THR A 284 -5.09 2.59 7.79
C THR A 284 -4.25 1.99 8.93
N SER A 285 -2.94 1.83 8.71
CA SER A 285 -2.03 1.19 9.65
C SER A 285 -1.21 2.21 10.45
N THR A 286 -0.89 1.84 11.69
CA THR A 286 0.05 2.58 12.55
C THR A 286 1.53 2.22 12.27
N LEU A 287 1.78 1.22 11.43
CA LEU A 287 3.14 0.74 11.13
C LEU A 287 4.08 1.82 10.60
N PRO A 288 3.67 2.73 9.69
CA PRO A 288 4.58 3.77 9.20
C PRO A 288 5.12 4.65 10.33
N ALA A 289 4.27 5.02 11.29
CA ALA A 289 4.67 5.79 12.46
C ALA A 289 5.57 4.97 13.40
N LYS A 290 5.22 3.71 13.69
CA LYS A 290 6.04 2.81 14.54
C LYS A 290 7.44 2.54 13.96
N MET A 291 7.57 2.54 12.64
CA MET A 291 8.83 2.37 11.92
C MET A 291 9.56 3.69 11.64
N ASN A 292 9.04 4.84 12.10
CA ASN A 292 9.57 6.17 11.79
C ASN A 292 9.78 6.43 10.29
N LEU A 293 8.84 5.97 9.44
CA LEU A 293 8.92 6.22 8.01
C LEU A 293 8.63 7.68 7.70
N THR A 294 9.32 8.22 6.69
CA THR A 294 9.02 9.57 6.17
C THR A 294 7.64 9.60 5.53
N ILE A 295 6.82 10.58 5.90
CA ILE A 295 5.47 10.81 5.38
C ILE A 295 5.45 12.11 4.57
N VAL A 296 4.76 12.11 3.42
CA VAL A 296 4.49 13.27 2.58
C VAL A 296 3.02 13.25 2.20
N ASN A 297 2.29 14.34 2.48
CA ASN A 297 0.84 14.46 2.22
C ASN A 297 0.06 13.24 2.75
N ASP A 298 0.27 12.90 4.03
CA ASP A 298 -0.36 11.77 4.74
C ASP A 298 -0.10 10.36 4.14
N LYS A 299 0.87 10.27 3.23
CA LYS A 299 1.27 9.02 2.56
C LYS A 299 2.73 8.67 2.82
N ILE A 300 3.05 7.38 2.82
CA ILE A 300 4.41 6.88 2.99
C ILE A 300 5.24 7.39 1.80
N ASN A 301 6.26 8.20 2.08
CA ASN A 301 7.11 8.74 1.04
C ASN A 301 7.88 7.60 0.37
N VAL A 302 7.74 7.48 -0.94
CA VAL A 302 8.46 6.49 -1.74
C VAL A 302 9.31 7.12 -2.81
N THR A 303 10.46 6.49 -3.06
CA THR A 303 11.36 6.84 -4.16
C THR A 303 11.27 5.81 -5.29
N SER A 304 12.19 5.89 -6.25
CA SER A 304 12.27 4.93 -7.36
C SER A 304 12.17 3.48 -6.89
N GLY A 305 11.41 2.67 -7.61
CA GLY A 305 11.15 1.26 -7.27
C GLY A 305 10.32 1.02 -6.01
N MET A 306 9.63 2.03 -5.48
CA MET A 306 8.69 1.95 -4.34
C MET A 306 9.35 1.84 -2.97
N ARG A 307 10.60 2.31 -2.83
CA ARG A 307 11.37 2.24 -1.58
C ARG A 307 10.91 3.31 -0.59
N ALA A 308 10.64 2.90 0.65
CA ALA A 308 10.43 3.81 1.77
C ALA A 308 11.77 4.29 2.35
N SER A 309 11.72 5.11 3.40
CA SER A 309 12.92 5.66 4.05
C SER A 309 13.75 4.63 4.84
N GLU A 310 13.13 3.52 5.26
CA GLU A 310 13.83 2.41 5.92
C GLU A 310 14.37 1.41 4.87
N THR A 311 15.62 1.00 5.02
CA THR A 311 16.30 0.16 4.02
C THR A 311 15.70 -1.23 3.98
N GLY A 312 15.24 -1.65 2.80
CA GLY A 312 14.57 -2.95 2.63
C GLY A 312 13.06 -2.91 2.86
N VAL A 313 12.50 -1.73 3.14
CA VAL A 313 11.05 -1.49 3.22
C VAL A 313 10.57 -0.81 1.95
N PHE A 314 9.47 -1.32 1.41
CA PHE A 314 8.78 -0.80 0.25
C PHE A 314 7.34 -0.44 0.64
N ALA A 315 6.73 0.54 -0.03
CA ALA A 315 5.32 0.87 0.17
C ALA A 315 4.58 0.97 -1.17
N VAL A 316 3.38 0.41 -1.24
CA VAL A 316 2.61 0.18 -2.48
C VAL A 316 1.13 0.52 -2.32
N GLY A 317 0.47 0.78 -3.44
CA GLY A 317 -0.93 1.19 -3.49
C GLY A 317 -1.21 2.49 -2.76
N ASP A 318 -2.45 2.65 -2.31
CA ASP A 318 -2.94 3.92 -1.75
C ASP A 318 -2.12 4.47 -0.57
N ALA A 319 -1.41 3.60 0.15
CA ALA A 319 -0.59 3.97 1.29
C ALA A 319 0.62 4.83 0.92
N ASN A 320 1.10 4.75 -0.33
CA ASN A 320 2.34 5.38 -0.76
C ASN A 320 2.13 6.71 -1.51
N SER A 321 3.21 7.48 -1.66
CA SER A 321 3.19 8.78 -2.35
C SER A 321 3.37 8.73 -3.87
N ASP A 322 3.32 7.56 -4.54
CA ASP A 322 3.55 7.37 -6.01
C ASP A 322 2.35 7.78 -6.88
N GLY A 323 1.43 8.59 -6.35
CA GLY A 323 0.38 9.30 -7.10
C GLY A 323 -0.73 8.42 -7.69
N SER A 324 -1.98 8.75 -7.37
CA SER A 324 -3.22 8.01 -7.71
C SER A 324 -3.63 6.93 -6.71
N THR A 325 -4.95 6.76 -6.55
CA THR A 325 -5.56 5.73 -5.69
C THR A 325 -6.65 5.02 -6.47
N ASN A 326 -6.24 4.08 -7.32
CA ASN A 326 -7.11 3.20 -8.08
C ASN A 326 -6.49 1.80 -8.18
N VAL A 327 -7.30 0.79 -8.53
CA VAL A 327 -6.84 -0.60 -8.57
C VAL A 327 -5.71 -0.83 -9.59
N PRO A 328 -5.77 -0.33 -10.83
CA PRO A 328 -4.67 -0.48 -11.79
C PRO A 328 -3.33 0.06 -11.27
N HIS A 329 -3.33 1.25 -10.65
CA HIS A 329 -2.13 1.83 -10.04
C HIS A 329 -1.64 1.02 -8.83
N ALA A 330 -2.56 0.56 -7.98
CA ALA A 330 -2.23 -0.32 -6.87
C ALA A 330 -1.50 -1.59 -7.36
N MET A 331 -2.03 -2.23 -8.41
CA MET A 331 -1.38 -3.38 -9.03
C MET A 331 -0.02 -3.03 -9.65
N PHE A 332 0.10 -1.89 -10.32
CA PHE A 332 1.35 -1.40 -10.90
C PHE A 332 2.43 -1.19 -9.84
N SER A 333 2.13 -0.43 -8.78
CA SER A 333 3.08 -0.15 -7.70
C SER A 333 3.50 -1.44 -6.98
N GLY A 334 2.57 -2.36 -6.73
CA GLY A 334 2.87 -3.71 -6.23
C GLY A 334 3.85 -4.47 -7.11
N LYS A 335 3.61 -4.50 -8.43
CA LYS A 335 4.48 -5.15 -9.41
C LYS A 335 5.86 -4.49 -9.48
N LYS A 336 5.91 -3.17 -9.47
CA LYS A 336 7.14 -2.36 -9.49
C LYS A 336 7.99 -2.68 -8.26
N ALA A 337 7.41 -2.67 -7.06
CA ALA A 337 8.11 -3.06 -5.84
C ALA A 337 8.70 -4.48 -5.95
N ALA A 338 7.89 -5.46 -6.38
CA ALA A 338 8.33 -6.85 -6.52
C ALA A 338 9.55 -7.02 -7.45
N VAL A 339 9.60 -6.30 -8.56
CA VAL A 339 10.73 -6.35 -9.49
C VAL A 339 11.99 -5.76 -8.85
N TYR A 340 11.89 -4.56 -8.28
CA TYR A 340 13.05 -3.89 -7.70
C TYR A 340 13.59 -4.62 -6.47
N LEU A 341 12.72 -5.05 -5.56
CA LEU A 341 13.12 -5.77 -4.36
C LEU A 341 13.77 -7.13 -4.72
N HIS A 342 13.26 -7.83 -5.75
CA HIS A 342 13.88 -9.09 -6.19
C HIS A 342 15.31 -8.86 -6.67
N VAL A 343 15.54 -7.81 -7.47
CA VAL A 343 16.88 -7.48 -7.96
C VAL A 343 17.82 -7.08 -6.82
N GLU A 344 17.32 -6.39 -5.79
CA GLU A 344 18.10 -6.13 -4.57
C GLU A 344 18.50 -7.40 -3.85
N LEU A 345 17.54 -8.28 -3.54
CA LEU A 345 17.81 -9.57 -2.89
C LEU A 345 18.86 -10.38 -3.66
N SER A 346 18.75 -10.41 -4.99
CA SER A 346 19.70 -11.09 -5.87
C SER A 346 21.10 -10.46 -5.86
N ARG A 347 21.20 -9.13 -5.73
CA ARG A 347 22.49 -8.44 -5.59
C ARG A 347 23.14 -8.73 -4.24
N GLU A 348 22.37 -8.75 -3.15
CA GLU A 348 22.85 -9.13 -1.82
C GLU A 348 23.37 -10.58 -1.80
N GLU A 349 22.64 -11.50 -2.42
CA GLU A 349 23.06 -12.90 -2.60
C GLU A 349 24.34 -13.02 -3.43
N SER A 350 24.44 -12.25 -4.52
CA SER A 350 25.64 -12.23 -5.36
C SER A 350 26.85 -11.71 -4.58
N LYS A 351 26.69 -10.61 -3.83
CA LYS A 351 27.74 -10.07 -2.95
C LYS A 351 28.20 -11.11 -1.93
N SER A 352 27.27 -11.79 -1.26
CA SER A 352 27.61 -12.83 -0.28
C SER A 352 28.31 -14.04 -0.90
N LYS A 353 27.93 -14.43 -2.13
CA LYS A 353 28.61 -15.50 -2.86
C LYS A 353 30.04 -15.11 -3.27
N VAL A 354 30.25 -13.85 -3.64
CA VAL A 354 31.59 -13.34 -3.99
C VAL A 354 32.45 -13.17 -2.74
N SER A 355 31.94 -12.61 -1.65
CA SER A 355 32.68 -12.45 -0.40
C SER A 355 33.16 -13.80 0.15
N LYS A 356 32.33 -14.85 0.06
CA LYS A 356 32.70 -16.23 0.40
C LYS A 356 33.80 -16.81 -0.51
N ARG A 357 33.95 -16.32 -1.74
CA ARG A 357 35.02 -16.72 -2.68
C ARG A 357 36.31 -15.92 -2.50
N THR A 358 36.22 -14.67 -2.05
CA THR A 358 37.37 -13.77 -1.83
C THR A 358 37.93 -13.84 -0.41
N GLY A 359 37.35 -14.65 0.49
CA GLY A 359 37.98 -15.01 1.75
C GLY A 359 39.39 -15.53 1.49
N LEU A 360 40.36 -15.01 2.27
CA LEU A 360 41.82 -15.16 2.13
C LEU A 360 42.25 -16.41 1.34
N SER A 361 43.11 -16.23 0.33
CA SER A 361 43.70 -17.38 -0.36
C SER A 361 44.41 -18.30 0.64
N HIS A 362 44.54 -19.60 0.34
CA HIS A 362 45.22 -20.56 1.24
C HIS A 362 46.58 -20.03 1.73
N ARG A 363 47.30 -19.31 0.87
CA ARG A 363 48.61 -18.72 1.16
C ARG A 363 48.54 -17.50 2.09
N GLU A 364 47.46 -16.73 2.04
CA GLU A 364 47.22 -15.59 2.92
C GLU A 364 46.69 -16.05 4.28
N LEU A 365 45.81 -17.06 4.31
CA LEU A 365 45.39 -17.75 5.53
C LEU A 365 46.58 -18.34 6.28
N GLU A 366 47.52 -18.95 5.56
CA GLU A 366 48.75 -19.51 6.13
C GLU A 366 49.67 -18.40 6.69
N LYS A 367 49.82 -17.28 5.98
CA LYS A 367 50.58 -16.12 6.47
C LYS A 367 49.95 -15.49 7.71
N GLU A 368 48.64 -15.31 7.76
CA GLU A 368 47.96 -14.74 8.93
C GLU A 368 47.93 -15.70 10.11
N ALA A 369 47.75 -17.01 9.88
CA ALA A 369 47.89 -18.02 10.92
C ALA A 369 49.30 -18.00 11.52
N ILE A 370 50.35 -17.96 10.70
CA ILE A 370 51.74 -17.84 11.18
C ILE A 370 51.94 -16.52 11.96
N ARG A 371 51.32 -15.42 11.53
CA ARG A 371 51.42 -14.11 12.19
C ARG A 371 50.70 -14.08 13.54
N ALA A 372 49.52 -14.71 13.64
CA ALA A 372 48.71 -14.77 14.86
C ALA A 372 49.26 -15.76 15.90
N ILE A 373 49.85 -16.88 15.42
CA ILE A 373 50.49 -17.89 16.26
C ILE A 373 51.87 -17.40 16.77
N GLY A 374 52.48 -16.44 16.07
CA GLY A 374 53.77 -15.85 16.40
C GLY A 374 54.95 -16.76 16.06
N PRO A 375 56.14 -16.21 15.74
CA PRO A 375 57.32 -16.99 15.33
C PRO A 375 57.91 -17.88 16.45
N ASN A 376 57.40 -17.75 17.68
CA ASN A 376 57.96 -18.39 18.86
C ASN A 376 57.56 -19.86 19.05
N LEU A 377 56.75 -20.43 18.15
CA LEU A 377 56.31 -21.82 18.31
C LEU A 377 57.42 -22.83 18.03
N ASP A 378 58.37 -22.48 17.14
CA ASP A 378 59.57 -23.29 16.89
C ASP A 378 60.52 -23.29 18.10
N ASP A 379 60.62 -22.16 18.81
CA ASP A 379 61.45 -22.05 20.02
C ASP A 379 60.81 -22.76 21.22
N ALA A 380 59.47 -22.69 21.35
CA ALA A 380 58.73 -23.46 22.34
C ALA A 380 58.80 -24.97 22.05
N TRP A 381 58.79 -25.37 20.78
CA TRP A 381 58.92 -26.76 20.34
C TRP A 381 60.31 -27.33 20.60
N LYS A 382 61.38 -26.57 20.29
CA LYS A 382 62.76 -26.95 20.61
C LYS A 382 63.02 -27.07 22.11
N LYS A 383 62.34 -26.26 22.94
CA LYS A 383 62.39 -26.37 24.41
C LYS A 383 61.64 -27.59 24.96
N ALA A 384 60.58 -28.05 24.29
CA ALA A 384 59.79 -29.21 24.72
C ALA A 384 60.35 -30.57 24.26
N GLN A 385 61.40 -30.57 23.42
CA GLN A 385 62.13 -31.76 22.97
C GLN A 385 63.42 -32.03 23.76
N LYS A 386 63.76 -31.18 24.74
CA LYS A 386 64.71 -31.48 25.82
C LYS A 386 63.93 -31.98 27.03
#